data_AF-A0A1I5YX29-F1
#
_entry.id   AF-A0A1I5YX29-F1
#
_cell.length_a   1.000
_cell.length_b   1.000
_cell.length_c   1.000
_cell.angle_alpha   90.00
_cell.angle_beta   90.00
_cell.angle_gamma   90.00
#
_symmetry.space_group_name_H-M   'P 1'
#
loop_
_entity.id
_entity.type
_entity.pdbx_description
1 polymer ?
#
loop_
_entity_poly.entity_id
_entity_poly.type
_entity_poly.pdbx_seq_one_letter_code
_entity_poly.pdbx_strand_id
1 'polypeptide(L)'
;MTSSLDLFCPDTGTDVFDLSPYDNENAPVVTHRSTGAKSGFKGTRASSQGYKIYVVVNAAGVHYVGCTCTRMSSRLNLGHMRHLEGKNGYHGYKWLGETGLQLYVFYLRGLAHPSKDEQVTLFNKQVAERIEAELVYVVRTATGKWPLSQHEIHFHNLDAHTGLAEKTTDTARQLYQQLQLRWPLVAEHTA
;
A
#
# COMPACT_ATOMS: atom_id res chain seq x y z
N MET A 1 -24.27 12.52 19.30
CA MET A 1 -22.98 12.79 18.64
C MET A 1 -22.47 11.45 18.16
N THR A 2 -22.50 11.19 16.85
CA THR A 2 -21.84 10.00 16.29
C THR A 2 -20.34 10.14 16.53
N SER A 3 -19.78 9.19 17.25
CA SER A 3 -18.34 9.15 17.56
C SER A 3 -17.55 9.13 16.25
N SER A 4 -16.42 9.84 16.17
CA SER A 4 -15.58 9.82 14.95
C SER A 4 -15.10 8.40 14.57
N LEU A 5 -15.23 7.45 15.50
CA LEU A 5 -14.98 6.02 15.34
C LEU A 5 -15.93 5.31 14.34
N ASP A 6 -17.08 5.90 14.00
CA ASP A 6 -18.04 5.34 13.03
C ASP A 6 -17.76 5.72 11.57
N LEU A 7 -16.76 6.59 11.31
CA LEU A 7 -16.49 7.10 9.96
C LEU A 7 -15.61 6.20 9.10
N PHE A 8 -14.81 5.30 9.70
CA PHE A 8 -14.01 4.37 8.92
C PHE A 8 -14.89 3.31 8.26
N CYS A 9 -14.91 3.35 6.93
CA CYS A 9 -15.70 2.44 6.11
C CYS A 9 -14.73 1.42 5.46
N PRO A 10 -14.93 0.11 5.69
CA PRO A 10 -14.08 -0.93 5.12
C PRO A 10 -14.27 -1.11 3.61
N ASP A 11 -15.20 -0.37 2.98
CA ASP A 11 -15.31 -0.32 1.52
C ASP A 11 -14.03 0.24 0.90
N THR A 12 -13.19 -0.68 0.42
CA THR A 12 -11.95 -0.37 -0.27
C THR A 12 -12.19 -0.54 -1.77
N GLY A 13 -12.04 0.56 -2.51
CA GLY A 13 -11.88 0.47 -3.96
C GLY A 13 -10.44 0.12 -4.29
N THR A 14 -10.22 -0.59 -5.38
CA THR A 14 -8.88 -1.04 -5.80
C THR A 14 -8.62 -0.65 -7.25
N ASP A 15 -7.56 0.11 -7.46
CA ASP A 15 -6.99 0.32 -8.79
C ASP A 15 -5.70 -0.51 -8.91
N VAL A 16 -5.50 -1.14 -10.07
CA VAL A 16 -4.32 -1.97 -10.35
C VAL A 16 -3.58 -1.38 -11.54
N PHE A 17 -2.28 -1.19 -11.37
CA PHE A 17 -1.40 -0.61 -12.39
C PHE A 17 -0.24 -1.55 -12.67
N ASP A 18 0.17 -1.61 -13.93
CA ASP A 18 1.46 -2.15 -14.33
C ASP A 18 2.52 -1.04 -14.22
N LEU A 19 3.67 -1.41 -13.68
CA LEU A 19 4.86 -0.55 -13.63
C LEU A 19 5.90 -1.12 -14.60
N SER A 20 6.38 -0.28 -15.52
CA SER A 20 7.56 -0.66 -16.31
C SER A 20 8.77 -0.83 -15.37
N PRO A 21 9.73 -1.69 -15.75
CA PRO A 21 11.02 -1.71 -15.08
C PRO A 21 11.60 -0.31 -15.04
N TYR A 22 12.24 0.02 -13.93
CA TYR A 22 13.02 1.23 -13.82
C TYR A 22 14.28 1.10 -14.69
N ASP A 23 14.56 2.11 -15.49
CA ASP A 23 15.89 2.34 -16.06
C ASP A 23 16.50 3.56 -15.36
N ASN A 24 17.83 3.64 -15.27
CA ASN A 24 18.51 4.71 -14.52
C ASN A 24 18.28 6.13 -15.10
N GLU A 25 17.58 6.25 -16.23
CA GLU A 25 17.37 7.48 -16.99
C GLU A 25 15.91 7.98 -16.91
N ASN A 26 14.95 7.10 -16.64
CA ASN A 26 13.51 7.37 -16.75
C ASN A 26 12.72 6.89 -15.53
N ALA A 27 11.75 7.71 -15.09
CA ALA A 27 10.77 7.30 -14.09
C ALA A 27 9.91 6.13 -14.61
N PRO A 28 9.40 5.24 -13.73
CA PRO A 28 8.60 4.09 -14.15
C PRO A 28 7.32 4.55 -14.87
N VAL A 29 7.05 3.97 -16.03
CA VAL A 29 5.79 4.14 -16.75
C VAL A 29 4.72 3.36 -16.01
N VAL A 30 3.66 4.07 -15.62
CA VAL A 30 2.51 3.49 -14.94
C VAL A 30 1.37 3.31 -15.94
N THR A 31 0.79 2.12 -16.02
CA THR A 31 -0.36 1.85 -16.91
C THR A 31 -1.51 1.24 -16.14
N HIS A 32 -2.70 1.82 -16.22
CA HIS A 32 -3.87 1.33 -15.49
C HIS A 32 -4.51 0.12 -16.20
N ARG A 33 -4.71 -0.99 -15.48
CA ARG A 33 -5.19 -2.26 -16.07
C ARG A 33 -6.69 -2.28 -16.39
N SER A 34 -7.54 -1.61 -15.62
CA SER A 34 -9.00 -1.79 -15.73
C SER A 34 -9.69 -0.81 -16.69
N THR A 35 -8.97 0.15 -17.30
CA THR A 35 -9.56 1.10 -18.27
C THR A 35 -8.65 1.34 -19.48
N GLY A 36 -8.60 0.37 -20.40
CA GLY A 36 -8.10 0.59 -21.77
C GLY A 36 -6.70 1.20 -21.88
N ALA A 37 -5.76 0.75 -21.05
CA ALA A 37 -4.36 1.21 -21.05
C ALA A 37 -4.17 2.73 -20.99
N LYS A 38 -4.94 3.42 -20.12
CA LYS A 38 -4.62 4.83 -19.80
C LYS A 38 -3.32 4.88 -19.00
N SER A 39 -2.39 5.72 -19.45
CA SER A 39 -1.13 5.95 -18.74
C SER A 39 -1.34 6.81 -17.49
N GLY A 40 -0.58 6.51 -16.45
CA GLY A 40 -0.57 7.20 -15.18
C GLY A 40 -1.81 6.95 -14.32
N PHE A 41 -2.03 7.86 -13.38
CA PHE A 41 -3.09 7.78 -12.37
C PHE A 41 -4.31 8.66 -12.71
N LYS A 42 -4.30 9.38 -13.84
CA LYS A 42 -5.32 10.38 -14.15
C LYS A 42 -6.70 9.74 -14.29
N GLY A 43 -7.70 10.32 -13.62
CA GLY A 43 -9.08 9.80 -13.64
C GLY A 43 -9.31 8.60 -12.71
N THR A 44 -8.29 8.19 -11.95
CA THR A 44 -8.40 7.17 -10.89
C THR A 44 -8.33 7.84 -9.52
N ARG A 45 -8.73 7.14 -8.46
CA ARG A 45 -8.60 7.66 -7.10
C ARG A 45 -7.13 7.76 -6.63
N ALA A 46 -6.19 7.13 -7.34
CA ALA A 46 -4.76 7.22 -7.05
C ALA A 46 -4.22 8.64 -7.27
N SER A 47 -4.93 9.45 -8.07
CA SER A 47 -4.62 10.85 -8.33
C SER A 47 -5.17 11.83 -7.28
N SER A 48 -5.99 11.39 -6.31
CA SER A 48 -6.52 12.24 -5.24
C SER A 48 -5.65 12.21 -3.98
N GLN A 49 -5.81 13.20 -3.11
CA GLN A 49 -5.33 13.13 -1.74
C GLN A 49 -6.22 12.19 -0.90
N GLY A 50 -5.75 11.82 0.29
CA GLY A 50 -6.42 10.88 1.19
C GLY A 50 -5.60 9.61 1.42
N TYR A 51 -5.86 8.92 2.53
CA TYR A 51 -5.11 7.73 2.90
C TYR A 51 -5.34 6.57 1.92
N LYS A 52 -4.24 5.94 1.55
CA LYS A 52 -4.16 4.79 0.65
C LYS A 52 -3.20 3.78 1.24
N ILE A 53 -3.56 2.51 1.09
CA ILE A 53 -2.60 1.42 1.19
C ILE A 53 -2.21 1.05 -0.23
N TYR A 54 -0.92 0.89 -0.49
CA TYR A 54 -0.44 0.41 -1.77
C TYR A 54 0.45 -0.80 -1.58
N VAL A 55 0.29 -1.78 -2.47
CA VAL A 55 1.05 -3.03 -2.45
C VAL A 55 1.72 -3.21 -3.79
N VAL A 56 3.04 -3.46 -3.74
CA VAL A 56 3.85 -3.77 -4.91
C VAL A 56 4.08 -5.28 -4.96
N VAL A 57 3.78 -5.89 -6.09
CA VAL A 57 3.91 -7.34 -6.29
C VAL A 57 4.51 -7.65 -7.65
N ASN A 58 5.12 -8.81 -7.79
CA ASN A 58 5.40 -9.44 -9.08
C ASN A 58 5.34 -10.97 -8.92
N ALA A 59 5.82 -11.70 -9.94
CA ALA A 59 5.85 -13.16 -9.90
C ALA A 59 6.67 -13.75 -8.73
N ALA A 60 7.65 -13.02 -8.20
CA ALA A 60 8.48 -13.47 -7.09
C ALA A 60 7.80 -13.35 -5.71
N GLY A 61 6.81 -12.46 -5.56
CA GLY A 61 6.22 -12.20 -4.25
C GLY A 61 5.58 -10.82 -4.10
N VAL A 62 5.18 -10.54 -2.85
CA VAL A 62 4.93 -9.18 -2.39
C VAL A 62 6.29 -8.52 -2.12
N HIS A 63 6.55 -7.39 -2.77
CA HIS A 63 7.75 -6.61 -2.56
C HIS A 63 7.60 -5.63 -1.41
N TYR A 64 6.49 -4.92 -1.38
CA TYR A 64 6.34 -3.79 -0.48
C TYR A 64 4.88 -3.52 -0.16
N VAL A 65 4.60 -3.23 1.11
CA VAL A 65 3.33 -2.66 1.56
C VAL A 65 3.64 -1.26 2.09
N GLY A 66 2.88 -0.28 1.62
CA GLY A 66 3.07 1.12 1.95
C GLY A 66 1.78 1.83 2.29
N CYS A 67 1.86 2.81 3.19
CA CYS A 67 0.81 3.80 3.41
C CYS A 67 1.21 5.17 2.82
N THR A 68 0.24 5.90 2.26
CA THR A 68 0.41 7.31 1.89
C THR A 68 -0.91 8.08 1.96
N CYS A 69 -0.84 9.36 2.28
CA CYS A 69 -1.97 10.29 2.16
C CYS A 69 -1.88 11.21 0.92
N THR A 70 -0.77 11.14 0.19
CA THR A 70 -0.51 11.96 -1.00
C THR A 70 -1.00 11.27 -2.28
N ARG A 71 -0.90 11.97 -3.42
CA ARG A 71 -1.15 11.37 -4.73
C ARG A 71 -0.09 10.31 -5.02
N MET A 72 -0.47 9.21 -5.68
CA MET A 72 0.48 8.13 -5.97
C MET A 72 1.63 8.59 -6.86
N SER A 73 1.39 9.49 -7.82
CA SER A 73 2.47 10.10 -8.62
C SER A 73 3.48 10.83 -7.74
N SER A 74 3.03 11.64 -6.79
CA SER A 74 3.90 12.34 -5.85
C SER A 74 4.66 11.38 -4.95
N ARG A 75 3.99 10.33 -4.44
CA ARG A 75 4.61 9.31 -3.58
C ARG A 75 5.71 8.54 -4.31
N LEU A 76 5.42 8.03 -5.51
CA LEU A 76 6.38 7.30 -6.32
C LEU A 76 7.54 8.18 -6.79
N ASN A 77 7.27 9.42 -7.21
CA ASN A 77 8.31 10.35 -7.62
C ASN A 77 9.25 10.70 -6.46
N LEU A 78 8.71 10.91 -5.25
CA LEU A 78 9.53 11.10 -4.06
C LEU A 78 10.43 9.87 -3.81
N GLY A 79 9.86 8.67 -3.90
CA GLY A 79 10.63 7.44 -3.78
C GLY A 79 11.77 7.33 -4.79
N HIS A 80 11.47 7.63 -6.06
CA HIS A 80 12.42 7.64 -7.17
C HIS A 80 13.56 8.64 -6.96
N MET A 81 13.25 9.91 -6.66
CA MET A 81 14.26 10.92 -6.40
C MET A 81 15.18 10.52 -5.24
N ARG A 82 14.62 9.95 -4.17
CA ARG A 82 15.42 9.53 -3.01
C ARG A 82 16.29 8.30 -3.29
N HIS A 83 15.82 7.39 -4.14
CA HIS A 83 16.61 6.26 -4.63
C HIS A 83 17.83 6.75 -5.42
N LEU A 84 17.63 7.69 -6.35
CA LEU A 84 18.70 8.29 -7.16
C LEU A 84 19.73 9.06 -6.32
N GLU A 85 19.28 9.82 -5.33
CA GLU A 85 20.16 10.62 -4.47
C GLU A 85 21.03 9.77 -3.52
N GLY A 86 20.79 8.45 -3.42
CA GLY A 86 21.52 7.57 -2.50
C GLY A 86 21.40 7.97 -1.03
N LYS A 87 20.39 8.77 -0.66
CA LYS A 87 20.25 9.29 0.71
C LYS A 87 19.76 8.18 1.64
N ASN A 88 20.62 7.83 2.61
CA ASN A 88 20.53 6.74 3.59
C ASN A 88 19.33 6.82 4.56
N GLY A 89 18.12 6.67 4.04
CA GLY A 89 16.93 6.55 4.90
C GLY A 89 15.65 6.18 4.17
N TYR A 90 15.58 6.33 2.85
CA TYR A 90 14.37 6.01 2.08
C TYR A 90 14.49 4.67 1.35
N HIS A 91 14.61 3.58 2.13
CA HIS A 91 14.84 2.23 1.62
C HIS A 91 13.58 1.52 1.11
N GLY A 92 12.40 2.13 1.25
CA GLY A 92 11.12 1.54 0.83
C GLY A 92 10.91 1.41 -0.69
N TYR A 93 11.91 1.72 -1.52
CA TYR A 93 11.84 1.70 -2.99
C TYR A 93 12.90 0.81 -3.65
N LYS A 94 13.52 -0.10 -2.90
CA LYS A 94 14.49 -1.06 -3.47
C LYS A 94 13.89 -1.95 -4.57
N TRP A 95 12.56 -2.10 -4.58
CA TRP A 95 11.82 -2.83 -5.60
C TRP A 95 11.73 -2.11 -6.95
N LEU A 96 12.14 -0.84 -7.09
CA LEU A 96 12.02 -0.12 -8.37
C LEU A 96 12.80 -0.80 -9.52
N GLY A 97 13.93 -1.47 -9.23
CA GLY A 97 14.72 -2.18 -10.23
C GLY A 97 14.16 -3.54 -10.66
N GLU A 98 13.06 -3.98 -10.06
CA GLU A 98 12.44 -5.27 -10.36
C GLU A 98 11.57 -5.21 -11.62
N THR A 99 11.37 -6.38 -12.25
CA THR A 99 10.58 -6.47 -13.49
C THR A 99 9.19 -7.06 -13.22
N GLY A 100 8.25 -6.77 -14.13
CA GLY A 100 6.88 -7.31 -14.08
C GLY A 100 6.09 -6.84 -12.85
N LEU A 101 6.38 -5.64 -12.37
CA LEU A 101 5.78 -5.09 -11.17
C LEU A 101 4.34 -4.65 -11.41
N GLN A 102 3.50 -4.96 -10.44
CA GLN A 102 2.14 -4.47 -10.34
C GLN A 102 1.98 -3.67 -9.06
N LEU A 103 1.26 -2.57 -9.15
CA LEU A 103 0.89 -1.71 -8.05
C LEU A 103 -0.60 -1.82 -7.80
N TYR A 104 -0.97 -2.36 -6.65
CA TYR A 104 -2.34 -2.33 -6.13
C TYR A 104 -2.48 -1.09 -5.26
N VAL A 105 -3.52 -0.29 -5.48
CA VAL A 105 -3.80 0.91 -4.69
C VAL A 105 -5.21 0.80 -4.12
N PHE A 106 -5.27 0.71 -2.80
CA PHE A 106 -6.49 0.61 -2.00
C PHE A 106 -6.83 1.95 -1.36
N TYR A 107 -8.06 2.41 -1.53
CA TYR A 107 -8.52 3.69 -0.95
C TYR A 107 -9.23 3.47 0.38
N LEU A 108 -8.75 4.11 1.43
CA LEU A 108 -9.36 4.03 2.76
C LEU A 108 -10.43 5.11 2.91
N ARG A 109 -11.70 4.74 2.75
CA ARG A 109 -12.82 5.66 2.90
C ARG A 109 -13.02 6.03 4.38
N GLY A 110 -13.33 7.30 4.64
CA GLY A 110 -13.56 7.79 5.99
C GLY A 110 -12.33 8.36 6.70
N LEU A 111 -11.12 8.07 6.21
CA LEU A 111 -9.88 8.67 6.73
C LEU A 111 -9.56 9.96 5.97
N ALA A 112 -10.11 11.08 6.44
CA ALA A 112 -9.89 12.39 5.84
C ALA A 112 -8.42 12.83 5.98
N HIS A 113 -7.87 13.44 4.93
CA HIS A 113 -6.56 14.09 4.97
C HIS A 113 -6.45 15.27 3.98
N PRO A 114 -5.96 16.44 4.42
CA PRO A 114 -5.82 16.83 5.83
C PRO A 114 -7.20 16.98 6.49
N SER A 115 -7.30 16.72 7.80
CA SER A 115 -8.47 17.15 8.59
C SER A 115 -8.28 18.60 9.05
N LYS A 116 -9.37 19.30 9.37
CA LYS A 116 -9.31 20.62 10.02
C LYS A 116 -8.73 20.54 11.44
N ASP A 117 -8.79 19.35 12.04
CA ASP A 117 -8.28 19.03 13.37
C ASP A 117 -7.00 18.19 13.22
N GLU A 118 -5.91 18.67 13.83
CA GLU A 118 -4.60 18.01 13.81
C GLU A 118 -4.61 16.68 14.55
N GLN A 119 -5.34 16.57 15.67
CA GLN A 119 -5.48 15.31 16.41
C GLN A 119 -6.22 14.27 15.57
N VAL A 120 -7.26 14.68 14.85
CA VAL A 120 -7.95 13.80 13.90
C VAL A 120 -7.02 13.37 12.76
N THR A 121 -6.16 14.27 12.27
CA THR A 121 -5.17 13.93 11.25
C THR A 121 -4.17 12.89 11.76
N LEU A 122 -3.65 13.08 12.98
CA LEU A 122 -2.73 12.14 13.61
C LEU A 122 -3.40 10.79 13.85
N PHE A 123 -4.63 10.79 14.35
CA PHE A 123 -5.39 9.55 14.58
C PHE A 123 -5.65 8.80 13.27
N ASN A 124 -6.10 9.48 12.21
CA ASN A 124 -6.30 8.86 10.89
C ASN A 124 -5.01 8.27 10.32
N LYS A 125 -3.86 8.91 10.57
CA LYS A 125 -2.54 8.38 10.22
C LYS A 125 -2.28 7.04 10.93
N GLN A 126 -2.49 7.00 12.25
CA GLN A 126 -2.29 5.78 13.05
C GLN A 126 -3.18 4.63 12.59
N VAL A 127 -4.44 4.92 12.23
CA VAL A 127 -5.37 3.91 11.69
C VAL A 127 -4.86 3.35 10.36
N ALA A 128 -4.40 4.21 9.44
CA ALA A 128 -3.88 3.76 8.16
C ALA A 128 -2.57 2.97 8.30
N GLU A 129 -1.67 3.42 9.18
CA GLU A 129 -0.42 2.71 9.52
C GLU A 129 -0.68 1.34 10.18
N ARG A 130 -1.71 1.23 11.04
CA ARG A 130 -2.12 -0.07 11.56
C ARG A 130 -2.59 -1.01 10.45
N ILE A 131 -3.39 -0.53 9.49
CA ILE A 131 -3.84 -1.36 8.35
C ILE A 131 -2.65 -1.83 7.52
N GLU A 132 -1.64 -0.98 7.29
CA GLU A 132 -0.37 -1.37 6.66
C GLU A 132 0.31 -2.51 7.43
N ALA A 133 0.47 -2.37 8.75
CA ALA A 133 1.12 -3.39 9.59
C ALA A 133 0.36 -4.71 9.62
N GLU A 134 -0.96 -4.67 9.79
CA GLU A 134 -1.82 -5.87 9.78
C GLU A 134 -1.78 -6.55 8.41
N LEU A 135 -1.75 -5.80 7.30
CA LEU A 135 -1.62 -6.39 5.96
C LEU A 135 -0.27 -7.08 5.77
N VAL A 136 0.82 -6.49 6.25
CA VAL A 136 2.14 -7.15 6.24
C VAL A 136 2.11 -8.43 7.07
N TYR A 137 1.46 -8.42 8.23
CA TYR A 137 1.30 -9.61 9.06
C TYR A 137 0.48 -10.69 8.36
N VAL A 138 -0.60 -10.34 7.67
CA VAL A 138 -1.38 -11.27 6.84
C VAL A 138 -0.53 -11.87 5.72
N VAL A 139 0.29 -11.05 5.03
CA VAL A 139 1.24 -11.56 4.02
C VAL A 139 2.22 -12.55 4.64
N ARG A 140 2.79 -12.22 5.80
CA ARG A 140 3.76 -13.08 6.50
C ARG A 140 3.15 -14.41 6.92
N THR A 141 1.95 -14.39 7.48
CA THR A 141 1.24 -15.59 7.94
C THR A 141 0.81 -16.47 6.77
N ALA A 142 0.35 -15.89 5.67
CA ALA A 142 -0.09 -16.65 4.51
C ALA A 142 1.06 -17.23 3.67
N THR A 143 2.20 -16.55 3.59
CA THR A 143 3.31 -16.94 2.69
C THR A 143 4.53 -17.53 3.41
N GLY A 144 4.58 -17.40 4.74
CA GLY A 144 5.79 -17.71 5.51
C GLY A 144 6.97 -16.76 5.23
N LYS A 145 6.77 -15.65 4.51
CA LYS A 145 7.82 -14.69 4.10
C LYS A 145 7.41 -13.25 4.40
N TRP A 146 8.37 -12.42 4.76
CA TRP A 146 8.16 -10.97 4.80
C TRP A 146 8.13 -10.41 3.36
N PRO A 147 7.51 -9.24 3.11
CA PRO A 147 7.64 -8.60 1.81
C PRO A 147 9.11 -8.34 1.48
N LEU A 148 9.51 -8.65 0.25
CA LEU A 148 10.92 -8.80 -0.16
C LEU A 148 11.77 -7.53 0.03
N SER A 149 11.13 -6.37 -0.10
CA SER A 149 11.75 -5.04 -0.03
C SER A 149 11.21 -4.22 1.15
N GLN A 150 10.57 -4.82 2.16
CA GLN A 150 10.08 -4.08 3.34
C GLN A 150 11.26 -3.65 4.22
N HIS A 151 11.25 -2.39 4.68
CA HIS A 151 12.28 -1.85 5.57
C HIS A 151 11.71 -1.16 6.82
N GLU A 152 10.49 -0.64 6.73
CA GLU A 152 9.83 0.09 7.81
C GLU A 152 8.36 -0.34 7.86
N ILE A 153 7.84 -0.55 9.06
CA ILE A 153 6.43 -0.85 9.32
C ILE A 153 6.07 -0.08 10.59
N HIS A 154 4.97 0.67 10.54
CA HIS A 154 4.49 1.45 11.68
C HIS A 154 3.42 0.67 12.44
N PHE A 155 3.71 0.27 13.68
CA PHE A 155 2.76 -0.49 14.51
C PHE A 155 1.98 0.44 15.44
N HIS A 156 0.65 0.30 15.46
CA HIS A 156 -0.24 0.98 16.40
C HIS A 156 -1.27 0.00 16.94
N ASN A 157 -1.37 -0.14 18.26
CA ASN A 157 -2.28 -1.13 18.87
C ASN A 157 -3.75 -0.70 18.90
N LEU A 158 -4.01 0.62 18.95
CA LEU A 158 -5.36 1.19 19.14
C LEU A 158 -6.08 0.64 20.37
N ASP A 159 -5.37 0.43 21.49
CA ASP A 159 -5.87 -0.25 22.70
C ASP A 159 -7.16 0.37 23.27
N ALA A 160 -7.31 1.70 23.17
CA ALA A 160 -8.51 2.42 23.60
C ALA A 160 -9.72 2.25 22.65
N HIS A 161 -9.55 1.55 21.51
CA HIS A 161 -10.51 1.45 20.42
C HIS A 161 -10.58 0.03 19.85
N THR A 162 -10.87 -0.97 20.69
CA THR A 162 -10.88 -2.40 20.32
C THR A 162 -11.71 -2.71 19.07
N GLY A 163 -12.92 -2.16 18.94
CA GLY A 163 -13.75 -2.37 17.73
C GLY A 163 -13.13 -1.77 16.45
N LEU A 164 -12.30 -0.73 16.56
CA LEU A 164 -11.54 -0.21 15.42
C LEU A 164 -10.30 -1.07 15.13
N ALA A 165 -9.66 -1.62 16.16
CA ALA A 165 -8.57 -2.57 16.01
C ALA A 165 -9.03 -3.84 15.25
N GLU A 166 -10.23 -4.33 15.53
CA GLU A 166 -10.86 -5.44 14.79
C GLU A 166 -11.14 -5.04 13.33
N LYS A 167 -11.81 -3.90 13.10
CA LYS A 167 -12.10 -3.39 11.75
C LYS A 167 -10.85 -3.24 10.87
N THR A 168 -9.75 -2.72 11.44
CA THR A 168 -8.48 -2.57 10.71
C THR A 168 -7.86 -3.93 10.36
N THR A 169 -7.95 -4.91 11.26
CA THR A 169 -7.51 -6.30 11.03
C THR A 169 -8.32 -6.94 9.90
N ASP A 170 -9.64 -6.82 9.93
CA ASP A 170 -10.52 -7.37 8.89
C ASP A 170 -10.33 -6.68 7.56
N THR A 171 -10.10 -5.36 7.57
CA THR A 171 -9.77 -4.60 6.35
C THR A 171 -8.47 -5.14 5.74
N ALA A 172 -7.42 -5.34 6.53
CA ALA A 172 -6.16 -5.90 6.03
C ALA A 172 -6.35 -7.29 5.39
N ARG A 173 -7.17 -8.16 5.98
CA ARG A 173 -7.52 -9.46 5.38
C ARG A 173 -8.27 -9.30 4.06
N GLN A 174 -9.22 -8.38 3.99
CA GLN A 174 -9.96 -8.06 2.76
C GLN A 174 -9.02 -7.52 1.66
N LEU A 175 -8.07 -6.64 2.02
CA LEU A 175 -7.07 -6.14 1.07
C LEU A 175 -6.23 -7.29 0.52
N TYR A 176 -5.76 -8.20 1.39
CA TYR A 176 -4.98 -9.36 0.99
C TYR A 176 -5.74 -10.27 0.01
N GLN A 177 -7.03 -10.55 0.26
CA GLN A 177 -7.87 -11.36 -0.63
C GLN A 177 -8.04 -10.74 -2.03
N GLN A 178 -7.94 -9.42 -2.15
CA GLN A 178 -8.02 -8.71 -3.44
C GLN A 178 -6.71 -8.74 -4.22
N LEU A 179 -5.59 -9.08 -3.58
CA LEU A 179 -4.34 -9.31 -4.28
C LEU A 179 -4.50 -10.58 -5.13
N GLN A 180 -4.52 -10.44 -6.46
CA GLN A 180 -4.62 -11.57 -7.38
C GLN A 180 -3.26 -12.28 -7.51
N LEU A 181 -2.72 -12.75 -6.39
CA LEU A 181 -1.40 -13.35 -6.31
C LEU A 181 -1.42 -14.69 -7.03
N ARG A 182 -0.75 -14.74 -8.18
CA ARG A 182 -0.46 -15.97 -8.91
C ARG A 182 1.00 -16.32 -8.67
N TRP A 183 1.31 -16.89 -7.52
CA TRP A 183 2.64 -17.47 -7.33
C TRP A 183 2.66 -18.86 -7.95
N PRO A 184 3.71 -19.23 -8.70
CA PRO A 184 3.99 -20.64 -8.84
C PRO A 184 4.22 -21.17 -7.42
N LEU A 185 3.35 -22.06 -6.96
CA LEU A 185 3.63 -22.85 -5.76
C LEU A 185 4.96 -23.52 -6.03
N VAL A 186 6.01 -23.12 -5.31
CA VAL A 186 7.24 -23.91 -5.27
C VAL A 186 6.79 -25.24 -4.69
N ALA A 187 6.84 -26.30 -5.50
CA ALA A 187 6.54 -27.65 -5.05
C ALA A 187 7.29 -27.89 -3.75
N GLU A 188 6.57 -28.26 -2.70
CA GLU A 188 7.16 -28.58 -1.40
C GLU A 188 8.28 -29.59 -1.64
N HIS A 189 9.51 -29.20 -1.33
CA HIS A 189 10.58 -30.17 -1.14
C HIS A 189 10.19 -31.00 0.08
N THR A 190 9.60 -32.16 -0.20
CA THR A 190 9.54 -33.28 0.72
C THR A 190 10.97 -33.64 1.07
N ALA A 191 11.34 -33.37 2.33
CA ALA A 191 12.50 -33.92 3.00
C ALA A 191 12.02 -34.66 4.24
#